data_AF-E1ZQW1-F1
#
_entry.id   AF-E1ZQW1-F1
#
_cell.length_a   1.000
_cell.length_b   1.000
_cell.length_c   1.000
_cell.angle_alpha   90.00
_cell.angle_beta   90.00
_cell.angle_gamma   90.00
#
_symmetry.space_group_name_H-M   'P 1'
#
loop_
_entity.id
_entity.type
_entity.pdbx_description
1 polymer ?
#
loop_
_entity_poly.entity_id
_entity_poly.type
_entity_poly.pdbx_seq_one_letter_code
_entity_poly.pdbx_strand_id
1 'polypeptide(L)'
;MQLIGAVSSIDVCGAAPHDYCVSAGTRLHVYNGATSAAKRQFGRFKDRAYSGSFRQDGRLIVAGGEDSVVFDSSSRTLLRQFKGHKAPVHVAKFAEGQHVITGGDDGLVALWDVTSGQQVCTLRGHTDYVRYDHICKLWDVRQKRCLAGVDHGAPIESQLGRPLYARTAIAMAERLLSSCPATLDAGGVGLEHLERLEGAVAEELRTQEQLMGVQGMVSALVG
;
A
#
# COMPACT_ATOMS: atom_id res chain seq x y z
N MET A 1 -8.19 18.01 -25.82
CA MET A 1 -7.41 17.32 -24.76
C MET A 1 -8.24 17.40 -23.48
N GLN A 2 -8.71 16.26 -22.96
CA GLN A 2 -9.57 16.27 -21.76
C GLN A 2 -8.68 16.56 -20.54
N LEU A 3 -8.91 17.66 -19.82
CA LEU A 3 -8.22 17.93 -18.55
C LEU A 3 -8.66 16.88 -17.52
N ILE A 4 -7.69 16.20 -16.93
CA ILE A 4 -7.91 15.04 -16.05
C ILE A 4 -7.90 15.46 -14.55
N GLY A 5 -7.85 16.76 -14.27
CA GLY A 5 -7.69 17.28 -12.91
C GLY A 5 -6.30 17.00 -12.33
N ALA A 6 -6.09 17.36 -11.07
CA ALA A 6 -4.82 17.15 -10.40
C ALA A 6 -4.60 15.66 -10.08
N VAL A 7 -3.46 15.12 -10.54
CA VAL A 7 -3.02 13.75 -10.28
C VAL A 7 -2.63 13.60 -8.82
N SER A 8 -3.10 12.55 -8.16
CA SER A 8 -2.83 12.21 -6.75
C SER A 8 -1.92 10.99 -6.61
N SER A 9 -2.03 10.00 -7.51
CA SER A 9 -1.16 8.83 -7.50
C SER A 9 -1.01 8.21 -8.89
N ILE A 10 0.06 7.46 -9.08
CA ILE A 10 0.28 6.61 -10.26
C ILE A 10 0.76 5.24 -9.77
N ASP A 11 0.25 4.18 -10.38
CA ASP A 11 0.69 2.80 -10.13
C ASP A 11 0.78 2.04 -11.45
N VAL A 12 1.76 1.15 -11.57
CA VAL A 12 2.01 0.37 -12.79
C VAL A 12 1.72 -1.10 -12.50
N CYS A 13 0.97 -1.74 -13.40
CA CYS A 13 0.67 -3.15 -13.31
C CYS A 13 1.94 -3.99 -13.53
N GLY A 14 2.16 -4.97 -12.65
CA GLY A 14 3.24 -5.94 -12.80
C GLY A 14 3.06 -6.88 -13.99
N ALA A 15 1.81 -7.14 -14.41
CA ALA A 15 1.50 -8.00 -15.55
C ALA A 15 1.60 -7.25 -16.88
N ALA A 16 2.19 -7.90 -17.89
CA ALA A 16 2.19 -7.40 -19.27
C ALA A 16 0.75 -7.10 -19.76
N PRO A 17 0.52 -5.99 -20.48
CA PRO A 17 1.52 -5.11 -21.10
C PRO A 17 1.97 -3.94 -20.20
N HIS A 18 1.92 -4.09 -18.87
CA HIS A 18 2.28 -3.05 -17.90
C HIS A 18 1.37 -1.82 -17.97
N ASP A 19 0.07 -2.07 -18.12
CA ASP A 19 -0.94 -1.02 -17.99
C ASP A 19 -0.74 -0.24 -16.68
N TYR A 20 -0.98 1.06 -16.70
CA TYR A 20 -0.81 1.90 -15.51
C TYR A 20 -2.09 2.65 -15.19
N CYS A 21 -2.33 2.84 -13.90
CA CYS A 21 -3.46 3.59 -13.40
C CYS A 21 -2.98 4.92 -12.80
N VAL A 22 -3.74 5.97 -13.11
CA VAL A 22 -3.52 7.34 -12.65
C VAL A 22 -4.77 7.75 -11.88
N SER A 23 -4.60 8.06 -10.60
CA SER A 23 -5.64 8.67 -9.79
C SER A 23 -5.65 10.16 -10.05
N ALA A 24 -6.75 10.70 -10.52
CA ALA A 24 -6.85 12.12 -10.85
C ALA A 24 -8.28 12.64 -10.65
N GLY A 25 -8.40 13.75 -9.93
CA GLY A 25 -9.70 14.28 -9.51
C GLY A 25 -10.55 13.19 -8.81
N THR A 26 -11.75 12.94 -9.29
CA THR A 26 -12.72 11.99 -8.71
C THR A 26 -12.64 10.58 -9.30
N ARG A 27 -11.62 10.26 -10.10
CA ARG A 27 -11.59 9.03 -10.90
C ARG A 27 -10.21 8.38 -10.94
N LEU A 28 -10.21 7.08 -11.21
CA LEU A 28 -9.03 6.39 -11.69
C LEU A 28 -9.07 6.30 -13.22
N HIS A 29 -7.95 6.59 -13.86
CA HIS A 29 -7.75 6.50 -15.29
C HIS A 29 -6.73 5.39 -15.57
N VAL A 30 -7.09 4.41 -16.37
CA VAL A 30 -6.18 3.33 -16.79
C VAL A 30 -5.76 3.55 -18.22
N TYR A 31 -4.46 3.43 -18.44
CA TYR A 31 -3.82 3.58 -19.74
C TYR A 31 -3.14 2.28 -20.13
N ASN A 32 -3.04 2.06 -21.44
CA ASN A 32 -2.29 0.94 -21.96
C ASN A 32 -0.79 1.16 -21.75
N GLY A 33 -0.09 0.16 -21.21
CA GLY A 33 1.35 0.28 -20.93
C GLY A 33 2.24 0.41 -22.17
N ALA A 34 1.85 -0.20 -23.29
CA ALA A 34 2.62 -0.18 -24.53
C ALA A 34 2.33 1.05 -25.40
N THR A 35 1.06 1.48 -25.48
CA THR A 35 0.62 2.54 -26.40
C THR A 35 0.34 3.87 -25.71
N SER A 36 0.29 3.90 -24.37
CA SER A 36 -0.18 5.05 -23.57
C SER A 36 -1.59 5.54 -23.93
N ALA A 37 -2.37 4.75 -24.68
CA ALA A 37 -3.75 5.08 -25.00
C ALA A 37 -4.63 4.96 -23.74
N ALA A 38 -5.58 5.88 -23.56
CA ALA A 38 -6.57 5.79 -22.51
C ALA A 38 -7.43 4.53 -22.72
N LYS A 39 -7.44 3.63 -21.74
CA LYS A 39 -8.12 2.33 -21.81
C LYS A 39 -9.47 2.39 -21.10
N ARG A 40 -9.47 2.80 -19.83
CA ARG A 40 -10.67 2.74 -18.96
C ARG A 40 -10.66 3.84 -17.92
N GLN A 41 -11.83 4.09 -17.34
CA GLN A 41 -12.01 4.92 -16.15
C GLN A 41 -12.80 4.14 -15.10
N PHE A 42 -12.45 4.32 -13.83
CA PHE A 42 -13.10 3.65 -12.69
C PHE A 42 -13.58 4.65 -11.67
N GLY A 43 -14.71 4.31 -11.06
CA GLY A 43 -15.33 5.06 -9.98
C GLY A 43 -15.87 6.43 -10.39
N ARG A 44 -16.40 7.10 -9.37
CA ARG A 44 -16.68 8.53 -9.30
C ARG A 44 -16.73 8.86 -7.81
N PHE A 45 -15.55 9.01 -7.22
CA PHE A 45 -15.41 9.31 -5.80
C PHE A 45 -16.06 10.65 -5.50
N LYS A 46 -16.61 10.79 -4.29
CA LYS A 46 -17.37 11.98 -3.89
C LYS A 46 -16.51 13.25 -3.94
N ASP A 47 -15.29 13.16 -3.42
CA ASP A 47 -14.34 14.26 -3.40
C ASP A 47 -13.14 13.98 -4.32
N ARG A 48 -12.31 13.00 -3.96
CA ARG A 48 -11.11 12.64 -4.73
C ARG A 48 -10.83 11.15 -4.70
N ALA A 49 -10.24 10.65 -5.78
CA ALA A 49 -9.47 9.41 -5.74
C ALA A 49 -8.06 9.76 -5.26
N TYR A 50 -7.68 9.33 -4.06
CA TYR A 50 -6.34 9.63 -3.51
C TYR A 50 -5.31 8.60 -3.96
N SER A 51 -5.72 7.34 -4.09
CA SER A 51 -4.86 6.28 -4.58
C SER A 51 -5.61 5.29 -5.46
N GLY A 52 -4.84 4.63 -6.32
CA GLY A 52 -5.26 3.58 -7.22
C GLY A 52 -4.10 2.62 -7.40
N SER A 53 -4.34 1.31 -7.32
CA SER A 53 -3.30 0.32 -7.50
C SER A 53 -3.81 -0.97 -8.11
N PHE A 54 -2.99 -1.55 -8.99
CA PHE A 54 -3.25 -2.87 -9.56
C PHE A 54 -2.85 -3.96 -8.58
N ARG A 55 -3.61 -5.06 -8.60
CA ARG A 55 -3.08 -6.33 -8.13
C ARG A 55 -2.01 -6.80 -9.12
N GLN A 56 -1.02 -7.53 -8.65
CA GLN A 56 0.13 -7.97 -9.46
C GLN A 56 -0.29 -8.74 -10.74
N ASP A 57 -1.41 -9.46 -10.71
CA ASP A 57 -1.98 -10.18 -11.86
C ASP A 57 -2.75 -9.30 -12.87
N GLY A 58 -2.90 -8.01 -12.58
CA GLY A 58 -3.61 -7.03 -13.40
C GLY A 58 -5.13 -7.19 -13.45
N ARG A 59 -5.70 -8.15 -12.73
CA ARG A 59 -7.14 -8.45 -12.80
C ARG A 59 -7.97 -7.55 -11.92
N LEU A 60 -7.41 -7.07 -10.81
CA LEU A 60 -8.10 -6.20 -9.87
C LEU A 60 -7.40 -4.85 -9.75
N ILE A 61 -8.21 -3.83 -9.44
CA ILE A 61 -7.74 -2.51 -9.06
C ILE A 61 -8.37 -2.16 -7.72
N VAL A 62 -7.58 -1.66 -6.79
CA VAL A 62 -8.05 -1.09 -5.53
C VAL A 62 -7.87 0.42 -5.56
N ALA A 63 -8.79 1.13 -4.93
CA ALA A 63 -8.81 2.58 -4.89
C ALA A 63 -9.06 3.09 -3.47
N GLY A 64 -8.45 4.22 -3.13
CA GLY A 64 -8.69 4.98 -1.90
C GLY A 64 -9.41 6.30 -2.20
N GLY A 65 -10.41 6.64 -1.40
CA GLY A 65 -11.23 7.85 -1.51
C GLY A 65 -11.96 8.11 -0.18
N GLU A 66 -13.28 8.31 -0.21
CA GLU A 66 -14.12 8.30 1.01
C GLU A 66 -14.08 6.92 1.70
N ASP A 67 -14.27 5.87 0.90
CA ASP A 67 -14.11 4.47 1.27
C ASP A 67 -13.01 3.86 0.38
N SER A 68 -12.54 2.66 0.74
CA SER A 68 -11.75 1.86 -0.19
C SER A 68 -12.64 0.97 -1.05
N VAL A 69 -12.32 0.87 -2.35
CA VAL A 69 -13.14 0.13 -3.31
C VAL A 69 -12.26 -0.76 -4.18
N VAL A 70 -12.68 -2.01 -4.39
CA VAL A 70 -12.04 -2.97 -5.29
C VAL A 70 -12.90 -3.14 -6.54
N PHE A 71 -12.26 -3.04 -7.70
CA PHE A 71 -12.86 -3.19 -9.02
C PHE A 71 -12.22 -4.37 -9.77
N ASP A 72 -13.03 -5.03 -10.59
CA ASP A 72 -12.53 -5.88 -11.66
C ASP A 72 -12.02 -5.00 -12.81
N SER A 73 -10.75 -5.17 -13.19
CA SER A 73 -10.07 -4.30 -14.16
C SER A 73 -10.65 -4.41 -15.58
N SER A 74 -11.26 -5.55 -15.91
CA SER A 74 -11.74 -5.86 -17.26
C SER A 74 -13.20 -5.50 -17.48
N SER A 75 -14.05 -5.69 -16.50
CA SER A 75 -15.49 -5.39 -16.57
C SER A 75 -15.82 -4.00 -16.01
N ARG A 76 -14.92 -3.41 -15.19
CA ARG A 76 -15.17 -2.19 -14.38
C ARG A 76 -16.23 -2.37 -13.31
N THR A 77 -16.55 -3.62 -12.98
CA THR A 77 -17.53 -3.93 -11.93
C THR A 77 -16.93 -3.63 -10.57
N LEU A 78 -17.70 -2.95 -9.71
CA LEU A 78 -17.38 -2.81 -8.30
C LEU A 78 -17.58 -4.18 -7.63
N LEU A 79 -16.50 -4.76 -7.12
CA LEU A 79 -16.54 -6.07 -6.45
C LEU A 79 -16.76 -5.92 -4.95
N ARG A 80 -16.03 -4.99 -4.31
CA ARG A 80 -16.09 -4.76 -2.87
C ARG A 80 -15.96 -3.28 -2.56
N GLN A 81 -16.63 -2.86 -1.49
CA GLN A 81 -16.46 -1.56 -0.86
C GLN A 81 -16.19 -1.80 0.63
N PHE A 82 -15.02 -1.36 1.08
CA PHE A 82 -14.58 -1.51 2.45
C PHE A 82 -14.94 -0.25 3.23
N LYS A 83 -15.93 -0.38 4.11
CA LYS A 83 -16.41 0.67 5.00
C LYS A 83 -15.90 0.42 6.41
N GLY A 84 -15.23 1.40 7.00
CA GLY A 84 -14.72 1.29 8.37
C GLY A 84 -13.78 2.42 8.76
N HIS A 85 -13.10 3.03 7.79
CA HIS A 85 -12.39 4.28 8.02
C HIS A 85 -13.38 5.41 8.34
N LYS A 86 -12.99 6.28 9.29
CA LYS A 86 -13.81 7.43 9.72
C LYS A 86 -13.42 8.74 9.03
N ALA A 87 -12.38 8.68 8.20
CA ALA A 87 -11.86 9.79 7.43
C ALA A 87 -11.33 9.24 6.09
N PRO A 88 -11.02 10.10 5.11
CA PRO A 88 -10.60 9.67 3.78
C PRO A 88 -9.44 8.67 3.79
N VAL A 89 -9.54 7.68 2.92
CA VAL A 89 -8.54 6.65 2.68
C VAL A 89 -7.58 7.14 1.62
N HIS A 90 -6.38 7.55 2.04
CA HIS A 90 -5.36 8.05 1.13
C HIS A 90 -4.57 6.95 0.46
N VAL A 91 -4.37 5.83 1.16
CA VAL A 91 -3.59 4.70 0.64
C VAL A 91 -4.46 3.46 0.63
N ALA A 92 -4.53 2.79 -0.51
CA ALA A 92 -5.12 1.47 -0.65
C ALA A 92 -4.26 0.61 -1.59
N LYS A 93 -3.86 -0.58 -1.12
CA LYS A 93 -2.94 -1.48 -1.82
C LYS A 93 -3.34 -2.93 -1.66
N PHE A 94 -3.05 -3.74 -2.69
CA PHE A 94 -3.13 -5.19 -2.55
C PHE A 94 -1.92 -5.71 -1.78
N ALA A 95 -2.21 -6.63 -0.87
CA ALA A 95 -1.26 -7.46 -0.16
C ALA A 95 -1.12 -8.82 -0.83
N GLU A 96 -0.29 -9.72 -0.29
CA GLU A 96 -0.22 -11.11 -0.73
C GLU A 96 -1.60 -11.81 -0.61
N GLY A 97 -1.88 -12.67 -1.59
CA GLY A 97 -3.13 -13.41 -1.68
C GLY A 97 -4.35 -12.54 -2.03
N GLN A 98 -5.38 -12.60 -1.18
CA GLN A 98 -6.68 -11.94 -1.41
C GLN A 98 -6.94 -10.83 -0.38
N HIS A 99 -5.90 -10.09 -0.01
CA HIS A 99 -6.00 -9.05 0.99
C HIS A 99 -5.76 -7.65 0.43
N VAL A 100 -6.34 -6.66 1.09
CA VAL A 100 -6.13 -5.24 0.81
C VAL A 100 -5.76 -4.54 2.11
N ILE A 101 -4.71 -3.72 2.06
CA ILE A 101 -4.31 -2.83 3.14
C ILE A 101 -4.76 -1.41 2.79
N THR A 102 -5.34 -0.72 3.76
CA THR A 102 -5.76 0.67 3.63
C THR A 102 -5.22 1.52 4.78
N GLY A 103 -4.87 2.77 4.49
CA GLY A 103 -4.45 3.77 5.47
C GLY A 103 -5.23 5.07 5.28
N GLY A 104 -5.78 5.59 6.38
CA GLY A 104 -6.67 6.76 6.36
C GLY A 104 -6.15 7.95 7.17
N ASP A 105 -6.81 9.09 6.98
CA ASP A 105 -6.63 10.28 7.84
C ASP A 105 -7.21 10.08 9.26
N ASP A 106 -7.81 8.93 9.55
CA ASP A 106 -8.22 8.54 10.90
C ASP A 106 -7.07 7.96 11.73
N GLY A 107 -5.85 7.96 11.18
CA GLY A 107 -4.65 7.40 11.83
C GLY A 107 -4.68 5.88 11.95
N LEU A 108 -5.57 5.21 11.22
CA LEU A 108 -5.73 3.77 11.26
C LEU A 108 -5.18 3.14 9.98
N VAL A 109 -4.59 1.97 10.15
CA VAL A 109 -4.33 1.04 9.05
C VAL A 109 -5.28 -0.15 9.20
N ALA A 110 -5.98 -0.52 8.14
CA ALA A 110 -6.90 -1.65 8.15
C ALA A 110 -6.50 -2.68 7.10
N LEU A 111 -6.66 -3.96 7.46
CA LEU A 111 -6.50 -5.10 6.56
C LEU A 111 -7.88 -5.68 6.27
N TRP A 112 -8.15 -5.93 5.00
CA TRP A 112 -9.41 -6.41 4.49
C TRP A 112 -9.22 -7.69 3.71
N ASP A 113 -10.16 -8.61 3.82
CA ASP A 113 -10.23 -9.80 2.97
C ASP A 113 -11.15 -9.50 1.78
N VAL A 114 -10.61 -9.61 0.57
CA VAL A 114 -11.30 -9.27 -0.68
C VAL A 114 -12.44 -10.26 -0.96
N THR A 115 -12.28 -11.53 -0.58
CA THR A 115 -13.28 -12.56 -0.85
C THR A 115 -14.56 -12.37 -0.02
N SER A 116 -14.42 -12.22 1.29
CA SER A 116 -15.52 -12.02 2.24
C SER A 116 -16.00 -10.57 2.31
N GLY A 117 -15.16 -9.61 1.93
CA GLY A 117 -15.45 -8.18 2.11
C GLY A 117 -15.29 -7.70 3.55
N GLN A 118 -14.81 -8.55 4.46
CA GLN A 118 -14.74 -8.26 5.89
C GLN A 118 -13.40 -7.64 6.28
N GLN A 119 -13.44 -6.82 7.32
CA GLN A 119 -12.24 -6.30 7.95
C GLN A 119 -11.57 -7.40 8.78
N VAL A 120 -10.33 -7.75 8.45
CA VAL A 120 -9.55 -8.77 9.18
C VAL A 120 -8.98 -8.18 10.47
N CYS A 121 -8.38 -6.98 10.38
CA CYS A 121 -7.88 -6.28 11.56
C CYS A 121 -7.72 -4.77 11.34
N THR A 122 -7.66 -4.03 12.45
CA THR A 122 -7.19 -2.65 12.50
C THR A 122 -5.88 -2.62 13.26
N LEU A 123 -4.91 -1.91 12.72
CA LEU A 123 -3.61 -1.62 13.32
C LEU A 123 -3.65 -0.17 13.83
N ARG A 124 -3.35 0.01 15.12
CA ARG A 124 -3.37 1.29 15.82
C ARG A 124 -1.96 1.63 16.26
N GLY A 125 -1.52 2.86 16.01
CA GLY A 125 -0.22 3.34 16.49
C GLY A 125 0.38 4.49 15.68
N HIS A 126 -0.24 4.90 14.57
CA HIS A 126 0.01 6.22 14.02
C HIS A 126 -0.63 7.27 14.93
N THR A 127 0.12 8.31 15.28
CA THR A 127 -0.32 9.40 16.17
C THR A 127 -0.92 10.59 15.42
N ASP A 128 -0.82 10.57 14.09
CA ASP A 128 -1.40 11.53 13.16
C ASP A 128 -2.01 10.77 11.96
N TYR A 129 -2.46 11.47 10.92
CA TYR A 129 -2.90 10.86 9.67
C TYR A 129 -1.81 9.94 9.14
N VAL A 130 -2.17 8.76 8.63
CA VAL A 130 -1.17 7.75 8.21
C VAL A 130 -0.14 8.30 7.22
N ARG A 131 -0.50 9.31 6.43
CA ARG A 131 0.38 9.99 5.46
C ARG A 131 1.24 11.12 6.03
N TYR A 132 0.84 11.71 7.15
CA TYR A 132 1.54 12.82 7.80
C TYR A 132 2.36 12.39 9.01
N ASP A 133 2.11 11.19 9.54
CA ASP A 133 2.99 10.60 10.53
C ASP A 133 4.42 10.57 9.95
N HIS A 134 5.37 11.13 10.69
CA HIS A 134 6.77 11.17 10.28
C HIS A 134 7.40 9.77 10.36
N ILE A 135 6.68 8.80 10.92
CA ILE A 135 7.17 7.46 11.21
C ILE A 135 6.61 6.45 10.20
N CYS A 136 7.49 5.80 9.44
CA CYS A 136 7.15 4.60 8.70
C CYS A 136 7.13 3.41 9.66
N LYS A 137 6.01 2.68 9.75
CA LYS A 137 5.81 1.61 10.72
C LYS A 137 5.72 0.24 10.04
N LEU A 138 6.51 -0.68 10.57
CA LEU A 138 6.46 -2.10 10.24
C LEU A 138 5.47 -2.80 11.15
N TRP A 139 4.55 -3.58 10.59
CA TRP A 139 3.47 -4.20 11.36
C TRP A 139 3.48 -5.73 11.30
N ASP A 140 3.26 -6.36 12.44
CA ASP A 140 2.84 -7.75 12.52
C ASP A 140 1.31 -7.82 12.54
N VAL A 141 0.73 -8.21 11.40
CA VAL A 141 -0.71 -8.34 11.22
C VAL A 141 -1.33 -9.38 12.17
N ARG A 142 -0.64 -10.51 12.42
CA ARG A 142 -1.17 -11.59 13.27
C ARG A 142 -1.25 -11.15 14.73
N GLN A 143 -0.22 -10.44 15.19
CA GLN A 143 -0.14 -9.93 16.56
C GLN A 143 -0.77 -8.55 16.73
N LYS A 144 -1.18 -7.91 15.63
CA LYS A 144 -1.79 -6.57 15.59
C LYS A 144 -0.93 -5.50 16.28
N ARG A 145 0.40 -5.58 16.11
CA ARG A 145 1.35 -4.67 16.75
C ARG A 145 2.41 -4.14 15.79
N CYS A 146 2.93 -2.97 16.10
CA CYS A 146 4.09 -2.40 15.43
C CYS A 146 5.34 -3.19 15.85
N LEU A 147 6.12 -3.64 14.88
CA LEU A 147 7.42 -4.30 15.08
C LEU A 147 8.55 -3.29 15.16
N ALA A 148 8.55 -2.32 14.26
CA ALA A 148 9.57 -1.28 14.16
C ALA A 148 8.96 0.00 13.60
N GLY A 149 9.58 1.14 13.88
CA GLY A 149 9.21 2.43 13.33
C GLY A 149 10.46 3.22 12.97
N VAL A 150 10.50 3.77 11.76
CA VAL A 150 11.59 4.65 11.30
C VAL A 150 11.04 6.07 11.20
N ASP A 151 11.54 6.97 12.03
CA ASP A 151 11.18 8.39 11.98
C ASP A 151 12.00 9.11 10.91
N HIS A 152 11.30 9.72 9.95
CA HIS A 152 11.89 10.46 8.84
C HIS A 152 12.02 11.96 9.15
N GLY A 153 11.56 12.45 10.31
CA GLY A 153 11.71 13.84 10.77
C GLY A 153 10.88 14.88 9.99
N ALA A 154 10.09 14.45 9.02
CA ALA A 154 9.16 15.25 8.23
C ALA A 154 8.02 14.36 7.74
N PRO A 155 6.84 14.92 7.39
CA PRO A 155 5.78 14.14 6.78
C PRO A 155 6.28 13.34 5.57
N ILE A 156 5.85 12.08 5.48
CA ILE A 156 6.21 11.23 4.36
C ILE A 156 5.71 11.83 3.02
N GLU A 157 4.65 12.63 3.05
CA GLU A 157 4.18 13.40 1.88
C GLU A 157 5.18 14.48 1.40
N SER A 158 5.92 15.14 2.30
CA SER A 158 6.70 16.33 1.94
C SER A 158 8.05 16.05 1.28
N GLN A 159 8.55 14.81 1.35
CA GLN A 159 9.93 14.49 0.95
C GLN A 159 10.08 14.03 -0.51
N LEU A 160 9.00 13.70 -1.23
CA LEU A 160 9.13 13.06 -2.57
C LEU A 160 8.10 13.58 -3.58
N GLY A 161 8.51 14.51 -4.42
CA GLY A 161 7.84 14.83 -5.70
C GLY A 161 7.97 13.73 -6.76
N ARG A 162 7.91 12.45 -6.37
CA ARG A 162 8.15 11.25 -7.23
C ARG A 162 7.30 10.06 -6.76
N PRO A 163 6.98 9.07 -7.62
CA PRO A 163 5.88 8.10 -7.44
C PRO A 163 6.09 7.02 -6.34
N LEU A 164 6.94 7.29 -5.34
CA LEU A 164 7.33 6.35 -4.29
C LEU A 164 6.35 6.31 -3.11
N TYR A 165 5.41 7.26 -2.98
CA TYR A 165 4.41 7.33 -1.90
C TYR A 165 3.66 6.01 -1.65
N ALA A 166 3.38 5.28 -2.74
CA ALA A 166 2.71 3.99 -2.73
C ALA A 166 3.53 2.84 -2.12
N ARG A 167 4.86 2.96 -2.06
CA ARG A 167 5.79 1.95 -1.51
C ARG A 167 6.30 2.32 -0.12
N THR A 168 6.47 3.61 0.21
CA THR A 168 7.15 4.04 1.44
C THR A 168 6.25 4.36 2.62
N ALA A 169 5.00 4.80 2.43
CA ALA A 169 4.13 5.16 3.56
C ALA A 169 3.64 3.93 4.36
N ILE A 170 3.64 2.75 3.74
CA ILE A 170 3.30 1.47 4.36
C ILE A 170 4.41 0.48 3.99
N ALA A 171 5.58 0.57 4.64
CA ALA A 171 6.58 -0.49 4.55
C ALA A 171 6.11 -1.67 5.40
N MET A 172 5.36 -2.59 4.80
CA MET A 172 4.94 -3.83 5.45
C MET A 172 5.86 -4.97 5.01
N ALA A 173 6.62 -5.52 5.96
CA ALA A 173 6.99 -6.92 5.92
C ALA A 173 5.71 -7.71 6.19
N GLU A 174 5.09 -8.18 5.12
CA GLU A 174 4.04 -9.16 5.26
C GLU A 174 4.63 -10.44 5.86
N ARG A 175 4.19 -10.79 7.07
CA ARG A 175 4.21 -12.18 7.50
C ARG A 175 3.31 -12.97 6.56
N LEU A 176 3.91 -13.89 5.80
CA LEU A 176 3.25 -14.93 5.00
C LEU A 176 1.91 -15.37 5.64
N LEU A 177 0.82 -15.15 4.93
CA LEU A 177 -0.41 -15.92 5.12
C LEU A 177 -0.26 -17.22 4.32
N SER A 178 -0.17 -18.34 5.06
CA SER A 178 0.12 -19.74 4.64
C SER A 178 1.61 -20.02 4.35
N SER A 179 2.32 -20.91 5.05
CA SER A 179 1.95 -22.22 5.61
C SER A 179 2.65 -22.49 6.96
N CYS A 180 1.88 -22.85 7.98
CA CYS A 180 2.32 -23.77 9.04
C CYS A 180 1.05 -24.32 9.69
N PRO A 181 0.72 -25.62 9.51
CA PRO A 181 -0.22 -26.27 10.40
C PRO A 181 0.37 -26.25 11.82
N ALA A 182 -0.51 -26.27 12.80
CA ALA A 182 -0.16 -26.20 14.21
C ALA A 182 0.59 -27.48 14.67
N THR A 183 1.85 -27.64 14.27
CA THR A 183 2.80 -28.58 14.85
C THR A 183 4.20 -28.10 14.49
N LEU A 184 4.94 -27.71 15.53
CA LEU A 184 6.39 -27.58 15.50
C LEU A 184 6.99 -28.87 14.96
N ASP A 185 7.85 -28.78 13.96
CA ASP A 185 9.03 -29.63 13.89
C ASP A 185 10.24 -28.76 13.56
N ALA A 186 11.30 -29.01 14.33
CA ALA A 186 12.51 -28.22 14.41
C ALA A 186 13.26 -28.17 13.06
N GLY A 187 13.38 -26.99 12.48
CA GLY A 187 14.29 -26.70 11.38
C GLY A 187 14.39 -25.19 11.18
N GLY A 188 15.58 -24.62 11.39
CA GLY A 188 15.88 -23.18 11.45
C GLY A 188 15.58 -22.32 10.21
N VAL A 189 14.77 -22.81 9.28
CA VAL A 189 14.43 -22.16 8.00
C VAL A 189 13.64 -20.86 8.21
N GLY A 190 12.85 -20.77 9.30
CA GLY A 190 12.04 -19.59 9.59
C GLY A 190 12.83 -18.38 10.10
N LEU A 191 13.98 -18.59 10.75
CA LEU A 191 14.82 -17.51 11.29
C LEU A 191 15.76 -16.95 10.21
N GLU A 192 16.39 -17.81 9.41
CA GLU A 192 17.25 -17.37 8.29
C GLU A 192 16.49 -16.56 7.24
N HIS A 193 15.21 -16.88 7.01
CA HIS A 193 14.35 -16.12 6.11
C HIS A 193 13.95 -14.76 6.68
N LEU A 194 13.82 -14.67 8.02
CA LEU A 194 13.54 -13.42 8.73
C LEU A 194 14.73 -12.46 8.64
N GLU A 195 15.93 -12.94 8.92
CA GLU A 195 17.18 -12.17 8.83
C GLU A 195 17.43 -11.68 7.38
N ARG A 196 17.06 -12.47 6.37
CA ARG A 196 17.16 -12.06 4.95
C ARG A 196 16.19 -10.95 4.59
N LEU A 197 14.96 -10.96 5.12
CA LEU A 197 13.96 -9.93 4.86
C LEU A 197 14.27 -8.64 5.62
N GLU A 198 14.70 -8.73 6.88
CA GLU A 198 15.23 -7.59 7.63
C GLU A 198 16.46 -7.01 6.92
N GLY A 199 17.33 -7.86 6.39
CA GLY A 199 18.45 -7.48 5.55
C GLY A 199 18.03 -6.72 4.29
N ALA A 200 17.04 -7.23 3.54
CA ALA A 200 16.57 -6.62 2.30
C ALA A 200 15.85 -5.28 2.54
N VAL A 201 15.03 -5.19 3.58
CA VAL A 201 14.37 -3.92 3.99
C VAL A 201 15.42 -2.93 4.48
N ALA A 202 16.39 -3.36 5.28
CA ALA A 202 17.50 -2.51 5.72
C ALA A 202 18.40 -2.09 4.55
N GLU A 203 18.53 -2.89 3.49
CA GLU A 203 19.29 -2.56 2.28
C GLU A 203 18.53 -1.55 1.41
N GLU A 204 17.22 -1.71 1.25
CA GLU A 204 16.38 -0.75 0.53
C GLU A 204 16.31 0.59 1.28
N LEU A 205 16.21 0.56 2.61
CA LEU A 205 16.30 1.75 3.46
C LEU A 205 17.69 2.41 3.41
N ARG A 206 18.79 1.64 3.42
CA ARG A 206 20.16 2.17 3.21
C ARG A 206 20.32 2.80 1.84
N THR A 207 19.74 2.19 0.82
CA THR A 207 19.76 2.75 -0.54
C THR A 207 18.99 4.07 -0.57
N GLN A 208 17.88 4.16 0.15
CA GLN A 208 17.11 5.41 0.30
C GLN A 208 17.85 6.48 1.12
N GLU A 209 18.48 6.12 2.24
CA GLU A 209 19.38 7.00 3.02
C GLU A 209 20.44 7.64 2.12
N GLN A 210 21.11 6.80 1.31
CA GLN A 210 22.19 7.21 0.43
C GLN A 210 21.70 8.10 -0.72
N LEU A 211 20.49 7.86 -1.24
CA LEU A 211 19.83 8.71 -2.23
C LEU A 211 19.38 10.06 -1.63
N MET A 212 19.03 10.10 -0.35
CA MET A 212 18.50 11.28 0.35
C MET A 212 19.59 12.09 1.06
N GLY A 213 20.81 11.58 1.17
CA GLY A 213 21.93 12.24 1.85
C GLY A 213 21.78 12.31 3.38
N VAL A 214 20.99 11.41 3.98
CA VAL A 214 20.73 11.35 5.43
C VAL A 214 21.38 10.08 5.98
N GLN A 215 22.09 10.16 7.12
CA GLN A 215 22.69 8.99 7.79
C GLN A 215 21.97 8.68 9.11
N GLY A 216 21.68 7.39 9.37
CA GLY A 216 21.27 6.91 10.71
C GLY A 216 19.81 6.44 10.87
N MET A 217 19.08 6.18 9.79
CA MET A 217 17.74 5.61 9.77
C MET A 217 17.74 4.08 9.99
N VAL A 218 18.83 3.40 9.64
CA VAL A 218 18.96 1.92 9.73
C VAL A 218 19.32 1.42 11.13
N SER A 219 19.82 2.29 12.00
CA SER A 219 20.19 1.92 13.39
C SER A 219 18.99 1.51 14.25
N ALA A 220 17.75 1.79 13.82
CA ALA A 220 16.53 1.40 14.52
C ALA A 220 15.99 -0.01 14.16
N LEU A 221 16.58 -0.69 13.18
CA LEU A 221 16.15 -2.02 12.72
C LEU A 221 16.93 -3.19 13.37
N VAL A 222 18.09 -2.91 13.98
CA VAL A 222 19.02 -3.93 14.50
C VAL A 222 19.35 -3.71 15.99
N GLY A 223 18.58 -2.86 16.68
CA GLY A 223 18.76 -2.56 18.11
C GLY A 223 17.78 -3.30 19.02
#